data_AF-A0A843M3B7-F1
#
_entry.id   AF-A0A843M3B7-F1
#
_cell.length_a   1.000
_cell.length_b   1.000
_cell.length_c   1.000
_cell.angle_alpha   90.00
_cell.angle_beta   90.00
_cell.angle_gamma   90.00
#
_symmetry.space_group_name_H-M   'P 1'
#
loop_
_entity.id
_entity.type
_entity.pdbx_description
1 polymer ?
#
loop_
_entity_poly.entity_id
_entity_poly.type
_entity_poly.pdbx_seq_one_letter_code
_entity_poly.pdbx_strand_id
1 'polypeptide(L)'
;MFKALKEKLFSARKKLEHSIEVNTPTQNEKPQDISRAEQIHPQQEVETPAPEQVKKASPKITDKIVSFVRDREFIISEKDVNDILDELEMGLLESDVAFSVTEAILARIKADLSGSKRKIGTSVDSIVRNALSDALLGVLGEGVDICAFIREHERPVKILFTG
;
A
#
# COMPACT_ATOMS: atom_id res chain seq x y z
N MET A 1 23.99 13.53 10.54
CA MET A 1 23.73 12.28 9.80
C MET A 1 22.28 11.83 9.98
N PHE A 2 21.86 11.38 11.16
CA PHE A 2 20.47 10.88 11.37
C PHE A 2 19.32 11.87 11.19
N LYS A 3 19.57 13.18 11.25
CA LYS A 3 18.52 14.19 11.04
C LYS A 3 17.98 14.15 9.61
N ALA A 4 18.86 14.02 8.61
CA ALA A 4 18.46 13.94 7.20
C ALA A 4 17.59 12.70 6.94
N LEU A 5 18.04 11.54 7.44
CA LEU A 5 17.27 10.29 7.37
C LEU A 5 15.87 10.44 7.97
N LYS A 6 15.78 11.01 9.18
CA LYS A 6 14.50 11.20 9.86
C LYS A 6 13.55 12.11 9.07
N GLU A 7 14.06 13.20 8.49
CA GLU A 7 13.26 14.09 7.65
C GLU A 7 12.77 13.38 6.36
N LYS A 8 13.63 12.58 5.72
CA LYS A 8 13.26 11.81 4.51
C LYS A 8 12.20 10.74 4.83
N LEU A 9 12.37 9.99 5.92
CA LEU A 9 11.38 9.02 6.40
C LEU A 9 10.03 9.68 6.73
N PHE A 10 10.06 10.84 7.38
CA PHE A 10 8.84 11.57 7.73
C PHE A 10 8.13 12.12 6.48
N SER A 11 8.90 12.59 5.50
CA SER A 11 8.38 13.08 4.22
C SER A 11 7.74 11.95 3.42
N ALA A 12 8.39 10.79 3.35
CA ALA A 12 7.85 9.60 2.70
C ALA A 12 6.57 9.12 3.37
N ARG A 13 6.53 9.05 4.71
CA ARG A 13 5.31 8.72 5.47
C ARG A 13 4.16 9.64 5.09
N LYS A 14 4.37 10.96 5.12
CA LYS A 14 3.33 11.95 4.84
C LYS A 14 2.82 11.86 3.40
N LYS A 15 3.72 11.64 2.43
CA LYS A 15 3.35 11.44 1.02
C LYS A 15 2.53 10.17 0.83
N LEU A 16 2.91 9.10 1.50
CA LEU A 16 2.24 7.80 1.43
C LEU A 16 0.85 7.85 2.06
N GLU A 17 0.71 8.53 3.20
CA GLU A 17 -0.58 8.84 3.81
C GLU A 17 -1.50 9.58 2.83
N HIS A 18 -1.01 10.67 2.24
CA HIS A 18 -1.82 11.47 1.32
C HIS A 18 -2.23 10.71 0.05
N SER A 19 -1.31 9.94 -0.55
CA SER A 19 -1.59 9.13 -1.74
C SER A 19 -2.65 8.06 -1.47
N ILE A 20 -2.61 7.45 -0.29
CA ILE A 20 -3.58 6.42 0.12
C ILE A 20 -4.95 7.02 0.45
N GLU A 21 -4.99 8.17 1.14
CA GLU A 21 -6.26 8.84 1.48
C GLU A 21 -7.02 9.33 0.24
N VAL A 22 -6.33 9.92 -0.74
CA VAL A 22 -6.95 10.42 -1.98
C VAL A 22 -7.63 9.30 -2.77
N ASN A 23 -7.10 8.09 -2.71
CA ASN A 23 -7.65 6.93 -3.42
C ASN A 23 -8.70 6.15 -2.61
N THR A 24 -8.94 6.51 -1.33
CA THR A 24 -9.95 5.86 -0.49
C THR A 24 -11.35 6.44 -0.79
N PRO A 25 -12.37 5.64 -1.12
CA PRO A 25 -13.71 6.17 -1.38
C PRO A 25 -14.35 6.77 -0.12
N THR A 26 -14.49 8.09 -0.08
CA THR A 26 -15.16 8.85 0.97
C THR A 26 -16.66 8.59 0.94
N GLN A 27 -17.22 7.99 2.00
CA GLN A 27 -18.66 7.99 2.23
C GLN A 27 -19.09 9.38 2.73
N ASN A 28 -19.66 10.21 1.86
CA ASN A 28 -20.51 11.31 2.33
C ASN A 28 -21.53 11.77 1.27
N GLU A 29 -22.51 10.92 0.96
CA GLU A 29 -23.81 11.39 0.47
C GLU A 29 -24.92 10.76 1.32
N LYS A 30 -25.67 11.63 2.01
CA LYS A 30 -26.96 11.31 2.62
C LYS A 30 -27.90 10.80 1.53
N PRO A 31 -28.59 9.65 1.69
CA PRO A 31 -29.75 9.36 0.88
C PRO A 31 -30.95 10.12 1.47
N GLN A 32 -31.21 11.33 0.95
CA GLN A 32 -32.57 11.88 0.96
C GLN A 32 -33.29 11.34 -0.28
N ASP A 33 -34.16 10.38 0.00
CA ASP A 33 -35.58 10.31 -0.37
C ASP A 33 -36.02 10.43 -1.85
N ILE A 34 -37.08 9.65 -2.12
CA ILE A 34 -38.09 9.69 -3.20
C ILE A 34 -37.63 9.59 -4.67
N SER A 35 -38.00 8.50 -5.34
CA SER A 35 -39.34 8.43 -5.98
C SER A 35 -39.57 7.15 -6.80
N ARG A 36 -40.78 6.62 -6.62
CA ARG A 36 -41.65 5.96 -7.62
C ARG A 36 -41.28 4.57 -8.13
N ALA A 37 -41.88 3.60 -7.46
CA ALA A 37 -42.39 2.40 -8.10
C ALA A 37 -43.66 2.74 -8.91
N GLU A 38 -43.58 2.63 -10.23
CA GLU A 38 -44.69 2.44 -11.17
C GLU A 38 -44.13 1.62 -12.34
N GLN A 39 -44.43 0.31 -12.35
CA GLN A 39 -45.15 -0.44 -13.40
C GLN A 39 -44.77 -0.02 -14.85
N ILE A 40 -44.51 -0.92 -15.81
CA ILE A 40 -45.49 -1.76 -16.51
C ILE A 40 -44.71 -2.70 -17.47
N HIS A 41 -45.29 -3.89 -17.72
CA HIS A 41 -44.98 -4.91 -18.75
C HIS A 41 -44.31 -4.44 -20.04
N PRO A 42 -43.55 -5.35 -20.69
CA PRO A 42 -43.73 -5.50 -22.13
C PRO A 42 -44.09 -6.94 -22.56
N GLN A 43 -45.16 -7.01 -23.35
CA GLN A 43 -45.50 -8.12 -24.23
C GLN A 43 -44.37 -8.36 -25.24
N GLN A 44 -44.07 -9.63 -25.51
CA GLN A 44 -43.07 -10.06 -26.48
C GLN A 44 -43.79 -10.60 -27.72
N GLU A 45 -43.77 -9.81 -28.79
CA GLU A 45 -44.22 -10.20 -30.12
C GLU A 45 -43.00 -10.68 -30.93
N VAL A 46 -43.23 -11.77 -31.66
CA VAL A 46 -42.27 -12.56 -32.43
C VAL A 46 -42.04 -11.88 -33.78
N GLU A 47 -40.78 -11.76 -34.22
CA GLU A 47 -40.38 -12.01 -35.62
C GLU A 47 -38.86 -11.85 -35.87
N THR A 48 -38.32 -12.79 -36.65
CA THR A 48 -37.00 -12.82 -37.33
C THR A 48 -37.32 -13.00 -38.84
N PRO A 49 -36.41 -12.87 -39.84
CA PRO A 49 -34.98 -12.49 -39.82
C PRO A 49 -34.47 -11.57 -40.98
N ALA A 50 -33.30 -10.91 -40.74
CA ALA A 50 -32.16 -10.63 -41.67
C ALA A 50 -32.36 -9.80 -42.99
N PRO A 51 -31.26 -9.33 -43.66
CA PRO A 51 -30.07 -8.58 -43.20
C PRO A 51 -29.73 -7.36 -44.11
N GLU A 52 -28.94 -6.37 -43.64
CA GLU A 52 -27.79 -5.72 -44.35
C GLU A 52 -27.32 -4.35 -43.76
N GLN A 53 -26.03 -4.33 -43.41
CA GLN A 53 -25.00 -3.27 -43.50
C GLN A 53 -25.30 -1.79 -43.21
N VAL A 54 -24.75 -1.23 -42.11
CA VAL A 54 -24.16 0.13 -42.08
C VAL A 54 -23.03 0.22 -41.04
N LYS A 55 -21.87 0.75 -41.48
CA LYS A 55 -20.69 1.15 -40.70
C LYS A 55 -21.04 2.04 -39.50
N LYS A 56 -20.34 1.90 -38.36
CA LYS A 56 -20.00 3.03 -37.45
C LYS A 56 -18.97 2.65 -36.37
N ALA A 57 -17.93 3.48 -36.32
CA ALA A 57 -17.11 3.92 -35.18
C ALA A 57 -16.98 3.01 -33.93
N SER A 58 -15.73 2.69 -33.61
CA SER A 58 -15.27 2.35 -32.26
C SER A 58 -15.67 3.42 -31.23
N PRO A 59 -15.90 3.01 -29.98
CA PRO A 59 -15.00 3.48 -28.95
C PRO A 59 -14.41 2.33 -28.13
N LYS A 60 -13.11 2.49 -27.86
CA LYS A 60 -12.33 1.72 -26.91
C LYS A 60 -13.03 1.80 -25.55
N ILE A 61 -13.42 0.65 -25.00
CA ILE A 61 -13.85 0.56 -23.61
C ILE A 61 -12.57 0.68 -22.77
N THR A 62 -12.25 1.92 -22.41
CA THR A 62 -11.34 2.26 -21.33
C THR A 62 -11.98 1.90 -20.00
N ASP A 63 -11.13 1.81 -18.98
CA ASP A 63 -11.46 1.82 -17.54
C ASP A 63 -11.97 0.46 -17.03
N LYS A 64 -11.09 -0.44 -16.59
CA LYS A 64 -10.40 -0.39 -15.27
C LYS A 64 -11.28 0.22 -14.18
N ILE A 65 -11.39 -0.56 -13.09
CA ILE A 65 -11.96 -0.24 -11.78
C ILE A 65 -13.45 -0.63 -11.64
N VAL A 66 -13.67 -1.88 -11.27
CA VAL A 66 -14.76 -2.22 -10.36
C VAL A 66 -14.14 -2.96 -9.18
N SER A 67 -13.68 -2.21 -8.17
CA SER A 67 -13.45 -2.80 -6.85
C SER A 67 -14.82 -3.08 -6.24
N PHE A 68 -15.09 -4.36 -6.08
CA PHE A 68 -16.33 -4.89 -5.54
C PHE A 68 -16.45 -4.46 -4.07
N VAL A 69 -17.34 -3.51 -3.78
CA VAL A 69 -17.73 -3.14 -2.41
C VAL A 69 -18.61 -4.26 -1.87
N ARG A 70 -18.00 -5.30 -1.31
CA ARG A 70 -18.74 -6.30 -0.52
C ARG A 70 -18.35 -6.36 0.96
N ASP A 71 -17.18 -5.84 1.37
CA ASP A 71 -16.70 -6.10 2.74
C ASP A 71 -16.04 -4.91 3.47
N ARG A 72 -16.41 -3.65 3.20
CA ARG A 72 -15.83 -2.47 3.88
C ARG A 72 -14.28 -2.51 3.95
N GLU A 73 -13.64 -2.97 2.88
CA GLU A 73 -12.20 -3.11 2.79
C GLU A 73 -11.67 -2.16 1.70
N PHE A 74 -10.61 -1.42 2.01
CA PHE A 74 -9.86 -0.63 1.03
C PHE A 74 -8.58 -1.38 0.65
N ILE A 75 -8.21 -1.29 -0.63
CA ILE A 75 -7.04 -1.96 -1.22
C ILE A 75 -6.07 -0.88 -1.70
N ILE A 76 -4.85 -0.90 -1.18
CA ILE A 76 -3.79 0.00 -1.61
C ILE A 76 -3.21 -0.54 -2.92
N SER A 77 -3.15 0.32 -3.95
CA SER A 77 -2.61 -0.06 -5.25
C SER A 77 -1.07 -0.04 -5.21
N GLU A 78 -0.42 -0.99 -5.90
CA GLU A 78 1.04 -1.04 -5.99
C GLU A 78 1.64 0.22 -6.62
N LYS A 79 0.91 0.83 -7.56
CA LYS A 79 1.39 2.00 -8.30
C LYS A 79 1.56 3.20 -7.37
N ASP A 80 0.59 3.42 -6.47
CA ASP A 80 0.61 4.56 -5.55
C ASP A 80 1.74 4.47 -4.51
N VAL A 81 2.21 3.25 -4.25
CA VAL A 81 3.30 2.96 -3.32
C VAL A 81 4.66 3.11 -4.01
N ASN A 82 4.83 2.56 -5.22
CA ASN A 82 6.12 2.54 -5.91
C ASN A 82 6.70 3.94 -6.13
N ASP A 83 5.91 4.90 -6.62
CA ASP A 83 6.40 6.25 -6.92
C ASP A 83 7.01 6.95 -5.68
N ILE A 84 6.49 6.63 -4.49
CA ILE A 84 6.95 7.19 -3.20
C ILE A 84 8.16 6.40 -2.68
N LEU A 85 8.20 5.09 -2.92
CA LEU A 85 9.32 4.24 -2.58
C LEU A 85 10.59 4.60 -3.38
N ASP A 86 10.46 4.99 -4.64
CA ASP A 86 11.59 5.43 -5.47
C ASP A 86 12.26 6.70 -4.91
N GLU A 87 11.45 7.66 -4.41
CA GLU A 87 11.98 8.85 -3.74
C GLU A 87 12.63 8.50 -2.40
N LEU A 88 12.03 7.57 -1.66
CA LEU A 88 12.56 7.07 -0.40
C LEU A 88 13.91 6.36 -0.61
N GLU A 89 14.05 5.57 -1.67
CA GLU A 89 15.29 4.89 -2.04
C GLU A 89 16.45 5.89 -2.15
N MET A 90 16.27 6.93 -2.97
CA MET A 90 17.27 7.98 -3.15
C MET A 90 17.58 8.67 -1.81
N GLY A 91 16.55 8.96 -1.00
CA GLY A 91 16.73 9.56 0.32
C GLY A 91 17.51 8.68 1.31
N LEU A 92 17.36 7.36 1.24
CA LEU A 92 18.09 6.41 2.08
C LEU A 92 19.56 6.31 1.63
N LEU A 93 19.81 6.24 0.33
CA LEU A 93 21.17 6.23 -0.22
C LEU A 93 21.94 7.52 0.09
N GLU A 94 21.30 8.69 -0.01
CA GLU A 94 21.85 9.98 0.42
C GLU A 94 22.19 10.02 1.92
N SER A 95 21.57 9.15 2.72
CA SER A 95 21.70 9.11 4.18
C SER A 95 22.71 8.07 4.67
N ASP A 96 23.65 7.63 3.80
CA ASP A 96 24.66 6.61 4.08
C ASP A 96 24.06 5.23 4.46
N VAL A 97 22.86 4.91 3.97
CA VAL A 97 22.31 3.55 4.10
C VAL A 97 22.85 2.69 2.95
N ALA A 98 23.41 1.53 3.28
CA ALA A 98 23.93 0.61 2.27
C ALA A 98 22.82 0.16 1.31
N PHE A 99 23.15 0.03 0.02
CA PHE A 99 22.17 -0.36 -1.01
C PHE A 99 21.39 -1.63 -0.67
N SER A 100 22.08 -2.67 -0.16
CA SER A 100 21.44 -3.92 0.26
C SER A 100 20.43 -3.75 1.39
N VAL A 101 20.67 -2.78 2.28
CA VAL A 101 19.79 -2.45 3.41
C VAL A 101 18.59 -1.63 2.92
N THR A 102 18.83 -0.65 2.05
CA THR A 102 17.79 0.13 1.39
C THR A 102 16.80 -0.77 0.64
N GLU A 103 17.29 -1.67 -0.21
CA GLU A 103 16.47 -2.65 -0.92
C GLU A 103 15.63 -3.51 0.03
N ALA A 104 16.24 -3.98 1.13
CA ALA A 104 15.53 -4.78 2.13
C ALA A 104 14.40 -4.00 2.83
N ILE A 105 14.61 -2.71 3.11
CA ILE A 105 13.60 -1.83 3.69
C ILE A 105 12.44 -1.64 2.69
N LEU A 106 12.75 -1.26 1.44
CA LEU A 106 11.74 -0.98 0.42
C LEU A 106 10.89 -2.22 0.08
N ALA A 107 11.52 -3.39 -0.03
CA ALA A 107 10.83 -4.65 -0.29
C ALA A 107 9.82 -5.00 0.82
N ARG A 108 10.19 -4.78 2.09
CA ARG A 108 9.31 -5.00 3.25
C ARG A 108 8.14 -4.02 3.26
N ILE A 109 8.40 -2.74 3.06
CA ILE A 109 7.34 -1.71 3.00
C ILE A 109 6.37 -2.02 1.87
N LYS A 110 6.89 -2.37 0.69
CA LYS A 110 6.07 -2.72 -0.47
C LYS A 110 5.18 -3.92 -0.16
N ALA A 111 5.73 -4.98 0.44
CA ALA A 111 4.96 -6.17 0.80
C ALA A 111 3.87 -5.91 1.85
N ASP A 112 4.13 -5.03 2.83
CA ASP A 112 3.18 -4.72 3.90
C ASP A 112 2.04 -3.81 3.44
N LEU A 113 2.32 -2.92 2.49
CA LEU A 113 1.38 -1.94 1.98
C LEU A 113 0.64 -2.41 0.73
N SER A 114 1.28 -3.15 -0.18
CA SER A 114 0.63 -3.60 -1.40
C SER A 114 -0.31 -4.78 -1.16
N GLY A 115 -1.44 -4.80 -1.88
CA GLY A 115 -2.35 -5.95 -1.94
C GLY A 115 -3.08 -6.29 -0.63
N SER A 116 -2.75 -5.61 0.47
CA SER A 116 -3.34 -5.83 1.78
C SER A 116 -4.73 -5.22 1.87
N LYS A 117 -5.75 -6.07 2.05
CA LYS A 117 -7.11 -5.64 2.37
C LYS A 117 -7.14 -5.09 3.80
N ARG A 118 -7.52 -3.83 3.98
CA ARG A 118 -7.60 -3.20 5.30
C ARG A 118 -9.02 -2.76 5.60
N LYS A 119 -9.45 -2.96 6.85
CA LYS A 119 -10.79 -2.55 7.32
C LYS A 119 -10.91 -1.03 7.25
N ILE A 120 -12.00 -0.56 6.66
CA ILE A 120 -12.37 0.86 6.65
C ILE A 120 -12.58 1.32 8.11
N GLY A 121 -11.83 2.34 8.52
CA GLY A 121 -11.85 2.90 9.88
C GLY A 121 -10.50 2.85 10.64
N THR A 122 -9.52 2.09 10.16
CA THR A 122 -8.13 2.22 10.62
C THR A 122 -7.52 3.50 10.04
N SER A 123 -6.79 4.28 10.85
CA SER A 123 -6.15 5.49 10.33
C SER A 123 -5.06 5.11 9.34
N VAL A 124 -5.12 5.71 8.15
CA VAL A 124 -4.12 5.52 7.08
C VAL A 124 -2.71 5.82 7.60
N ASP A 125 -2.58 6.87 8.42
CA ASP A 125 -1.35 7.22 9.11
C ASP A 125 -0.75 6.06 9.92
N SER A 126 -1.57 5.35 10.71
CA SER A 126 -1.10 4.24 11.52
C SER A 126 -0.62 3.07 10.68
N ILE A 127 -1.27 2.82 9.53
CA ILE A 127 -0.90 1.74 8.61
C ILE A 127 0.49 2.01 8.03
N VAL A 128 0.70 3.22 7.51
CA VAL A 128 1.99 3.63 6.93
C VAL A 128 3.09 3.63 7.99
N ARG A 129 2.80 4.19 9.17
CA ARG A 129 3.77 4.23 10.27
C ARG A 129 4.18 2.83 10.71
N ASN A 130 3.23 1.92 10.86
CA ASN A 130 3.49 0.56 11.29
C ASN A 130 4.32 -0.18 10.24
N ALA A 131 3.94 -0.13 8.96
CA ALA A 131 4.70 -0.75 7.88
C ALA A 131 6.17 -0.25 7.84
N LEU A 132 6.38 1.06 8.03
CA LEU A 132 7.73 1.62 8.08
C LEU A 132 8.50 1.14 9.33
N SER A 133 7.84 1.11 10.49
CA SER A 133 8.45 0.63 11.75
C SER A 133 8.84 -0.84 11.65
N ASP A 134 7.95 -1.67 11.11
CA ASP A 134 8.12 -3.11 10.99
C ASP A 134 9.21 -3.43 9.96
N ALA A 135 9.28 -2.68 8.86
CA ALA A 135 10.36 -2.79 7.89
C ALA A 135 11.73 -2.49 8.52
N LEU A 136 11.84 -1.42 9.31
CA LEU A 136 13.08 -1.05 9.98
C LEU A 136 13.49 -2.07 11.05
N LEU A 137 12.56 -2.51 11.89
CA LEU A 137 12.82 -3.54 12.91
C LEU A 137 13.24 -4.86 12.26
N GLY A 138 12.59 -5.24 11.16
CA GLY A 138 12.92 -6.44 10.40
C GLY A 138 14.32 -6.44 9.78
N VAL A 139 14.92 -5.26 9.60
CA VAL A 139 16.28 -5.11 9.07
C VAL A 139 17.33 -4.98 10.17
N LEU A 140 17.00 -4.36 11.30
CA LEU A 140 17.89 -4.28 12.47
C LEU A 140 18.12 -5.65 13.13
N GLY A 141 17.16 -6.56 13.02
CA GLY A 141 17.26 -7.92 13.56
C GLY A 141 17.25 -7.97 15.09
N GLU A 142 17.56 -9.16 15.62
CA GLU A 142 17.69 -9.39 17.06
C GLU A 142 19.15 -9.14 17.47
N GLY A 143 19.37 -8.18 18.37
CA GLY A 143 20.69 -7.92 18.92
C GLY A 143 21.23 -9.11 19.73
N VAL A 144 22.53 -9.12 20.02
CA VAL A 144 23.16 -10.17 20.81
C VAL A 144 23.15 -9.80 22.30
N ASP A 145 22.64 -10.69 23.15
CA ASP A 145 22.81 -10.59 24.61
C ASP A 145 24.18 -11.15 25.01
N ILE A 146 25.16 -10.25 25.09
CA ILE A 146 26.54 -10.59 25.49
C ILE A 146 26.59 -11.15 26.92
N CYS A 147 25.70 -10.69 27.82
CA CYS A 147 25.68 -11.17 29.20
C CYS A 147 25.21 -12.62 29.30
N ALA A 148 24.15 -12.97 28.55
CA ALA A 148 23.70 -14.36 28.43
C ALA A 148 24.80 -15.24 27.84
N PHE A 149 25.39 -14.80 26.73
CA PHE A 149 26.50 -15.49 26.08
C PHE A 149 27.66 -15.80 27.05
N ILE A 150 28.11 -14.82 27.85
CA ILE A 150 29.22 -15.04 28.80
C ILE A 150 28.87 -16.05 29.91
N ARG A 151 27.61 -16.13 30.34
CA ARG A 151 27.18 -17.07 31.40
C ARG A 151 27.08 -18.51 30.91
N GLU A 152 26.73 -18.70 29.65
CA GLU A 152 26.47 -20.01 29.04
C GLU A 152 27.73 -20.69 28.49
N HIS A 153 28.83 -19.96 28.30
CA HIS A 153 30.06 -20.46 27.70
C HIS A 153 31.20 -20.72 28.72
N GLU A 154 32.05 -21.70 28.40
CA GLU A 154 33.22 -22.04 29.21
C GLU A 154 34.26 -20.91 29.24
N ARG A 155 34.92 -20.76 30.39
CA ARG A 155 35.84 -19.65 30.65
C ARG A 155 37.29 -20.01 30.27
N PRO A 156 38.08 -19.04 29.76
CA PRO A 156 37.74 -17.63 29.56
C PRO A 156 37.05 -17.37 28.21
N VAL A 157 35.99 -16.54 28.23
CA VAL A 157 35.38 -16.01 27.00
C VAL A 157 36.27 -14.90 26.45
N LYS A 158 36.72 -15.03 25.20
CA LYS A 158 37.63 -14.08 24.54
C LYS A 158 36.85 -13.20 23.56
N ILE A 159 36.95 -11.89 23.72
CA ILE A 159 36.28 -10.89 22.86
C ILE A 159 37.37 -10.15 22.07
N LEU A 160 37.31 -10.26 20.74
CA LEU A 160 38.21 -9.55 19.82
C LEU A 160 37.50 -8.28 19.32
N PHE A 161 38.12 -7.13 19.53
CA PHE A 161 37.67 -5.86 18.96
C PHE A 161 38.43 -5.60 17.66
N THR A 162 37.70 -5.27 16.60
CA THR A 162 38.23 -4.90 15.28
C THR A 162 37.40 -3.72 14.74
N GLY A 163 37.95 -2.96 13.80
CA GLY A 163 37.35 -1.75 13.24
C GLY A 163 37.80 -1.52 11.81
#